data_AF-A0A0S2K097-F1
#
_entry.id   AF-A0A0S2K097-F1
#
_cell.length_a   1.000
_cell.length_b   1.000
_cell.length_c   1.000
_cell.angle_alpha   90.00
_cell.angle_beta   90.00
_cell.angle_gamma   90.00
#
_symmetry.space_group_name_H-M   'P 1'
#
loop_
_entity.id
_entity.type
_entity.pdbx_description
1 polymer ?
#
loop_
_entity_poly.entity_id
_entity_poly.type
_entity_poly.pdbx_seq_one_letter_code
_entity_poly.pdbx_strand_id
1 'polypeptide(L)'
;MEHDKSVEVEVFERPDALVNKSTNLHEKLLKQGQAMAHFALQKGLAVPSKLVEQLQQEQTQTDIASLTKAHNQLAELVAPAMPETILMMAQEQEKQTWFLFLGRVPLIRKMMLVAIISLVTLISLSLSSYINNDNMVASMFDMEGARLLYVQAILLASAAIGASFSALFKANSYVTAGCFDAKYESSYWVRFVVGLISGIILTQLIPINLDAVAKTAEQSTGMGGGMSHAALKITMALVGGFSANLVYTILDRIVDTAQSFISPQQPEDLETVKQSLLNQFKSEQLEYEAHLSLELMAIQQQVASSPSMSSTDFQQLLSQYLAKIIRNEEK
;
A
#
# COMPACT_ATOMS: atom_id res chain seq x y z
N MET A 1 -0.85 -25.40 -70.88
CA MET A 1 -0.03 -25.80 -69.71
C MET A 1 -0.75 -25.30 -68.47
N GLU A 2 -1.79 -26.02 -68.07
CA GLU A 2 -2.43 -25.89 -66.76
C GLU A 2 -2.04 -27.15 -66.00
N HIS A 3 -1.26 -27.00 -64.93
CA HIS A 3 -1.00 -28.08 -63.99
C HIS A 3 -1.64 -27.70 -62.67
N ASP A 4 -2.87 -28.18 -62.49
CA ASP A 4 -3.51 -28.34 -61.20
C ASP A 4 -2.83 -29.51 -60.47
N LYS A 5 -2.23 -29.20 -59.32
CA LYS A 5 -1.82 -30.19 -58.33
C LYS A 5 -2.39 -29.74 -56.99
N SER A 6 -3.50 -30.36 -56.64
CA SER A 6 -4.12 -30.37 -55.32
C SER A 6 -3.09 -30.89 -54.32
N VAL A 7 -2.62 -30.02 -53.41
CA VAL A 7 -1.82 -30.40 -52.25
C VAL A 7 -2.80 -30.65 -51.11
N GLU A 8 -3.01 -31.92 -50.77
CA GLU A 8 -3.58 -32.33 -49.48
C GLU A 8 -2.70 -31.76 -48.36
N VAL A 9 -3.28 -30.88 -47.54
CA VAL A 9 -2.68 -30.44 -46.29
C VAL A 9 -3.20 -31.38 -45.19
N GLU A 10 -2.49 -32.48 -44.95
CA GLU A 10 -2.61 -33.23 -43.70
C GLU A 10 -2.00 -32.40 -42.57
N VAL A 11 -2.86 -31.71 -41.80
CA VAL A 11 -2.48 -31.13 -40.51
C VAL A 11 -2.43 -32.27 -39.48
N PHE A 12 -1.27 -32.92 -39.36
CA PHE A 12 -0.99 -33.86 -38.27
C PHE A 12 -0.47 -33.08 -37.06
N GLU A 13 -1.38 -32.55 -36.23
CA GLU A 13 -1.00 -32.08 -34.89
C GLU A 13 -0.46 -33.28 -34.09
N ARG A 14 0.84 -33.24 -33.75
CA ARG A 14 1.54 -34.33 -33.06
C ARG A 14 0.96 -34.53 -31.64
N PRO A 15 0.43 -35.72 -31.30
CA PRO A 15 -0.15 -36.01 -29.98
C PRO A 15 0.83 -35.88 -28.80
N ASP A 16 2.14 -35.97 -29.06
CA ASP A 16 3.18 -35.92 -28.03
C ASP A 16 3.27 -34.58 -27.29
N ALA A 17 2.92 -33.46 -27.93
CA ALA A 17 3.00 -32.14 -27.31
C ALA A 17 1.90 -31.90 -26.26
N LEU A 18 0.71 -32.48 -26.47
CA LEU A 18 -0.42 -32.37 -25.54
C LEU A 18 -0.24 -33.32 -24.34
N VAL A 19 0.30 -34.52 -24.58
CA VAL A 19 0.65 -35.48 -23.52
C VAL A 19 1.72 -34.91 -22.59
N ASN A 20 2.76 -34.27 -23.13
CA ASN A 20 3.83 -33.72 -22.30
C ASN A 20 3.33 -32.54 -21.43
N LYS A 21 2.39 -31.73 -21.96
CA LYS A 21 1.79 -30.60 -21.23
C LYS A 21 0.79 -31.05 -20.16
N SER A 22 -0.01 -32.09 -20.41
CA SER A 22 -0.94 -32.65 -19.41
C SER A 22 -0.20 -33.33 -18.26
N THR A 23 0.90 -34.03 -18.56
CA THR A 23 1.77 -34.64 -17.55
C THR A 23 2.38 -33.58 -16.62
N ASN A 24 2.82 -32.45 -17.20
CA ASN A 24 3.34 -31.31 -16.44
C ASN A 24 2.28 -30.66 -15.53
N LEU A 25 1.04 -30.53 -16.01
CA LEU A 25 -0.08 -29.98 -15.23
C LEU A 25 -0.46 -30.89 -14.05
N HIS A 26 -0.57 -32.20 -14.30
CA HIS A 26 -0.89 -33.17 -13.26
C HIS A 26 0.16 -33.18 -12.16
N GLU A 27 1.44 -33.20 -12.53
CA GLU A 27 2.55 -33.14 -11.58
C GLU A 27 2.53 -31.84 -10.76
N LYS A 28 2.25 -30.69 -11.40
CA LYS A 28 2.17 -29.39 -10.71
C LYS A 28 1.01 -29.34 -9.71
N LEU A 29 -0.18 -29.80 -10.09
CA LEU A 29 -1.36 -29.86 -9.22
C LEU A 29 -1.13 -30.76 -8.01
N LEU A 30 -0.48 -31.91 -8.21
CA LEU A 30 -0.20 -32.88 -7.16
C LEU A 30 0.83 -32.33 -6.17
N LYS A 31 1.93 -31.74 -6.66
CA LYS A 31 2.94 -31.08 -5.81
C LYS A 31 2.34 -29.92 -5.00
N GLN A 32 1.52 -29.08 -5.63
CA GLN A 32 0.83 -27.99 -4.93
C GLN A 32 -0.16 -28.53 -3.89
N GLY A 33 -0.95 -29.55 -4.25
CA GLY A 33 -1.91 -30.20 -3.33
C GLY A 33 -1.23 -30.77 -2.09
N GLN A 34 -0.13 -31.49 -2.25
CA GLN A 34 0.65 -32.04 -1.14
C GLN A 34 1.25 -30.93 -0.25
N ALA A 35 1.82 -29.88 -0.86
CA ALA A 35 2.36 -28.74 -0.12
C ALA A 35 1.27 -28.02 0.69
N MET A 36 0.07 -27.81 0.11
CA MET A 36 -1.08 -27.22 0.80
C MET A 36 -1.59 -28.09 1.94
N ALA A 37 -1.73 -29.40 1.73
CA ALA A 37 -2.18 -30.32 2.77
C ALA A 37 -1.20 -30.33 3.96
N HIS A 38 0.11 -30.40 3.69
CA HIS A 38 1.14 -30.33 4.72
C HIS A 38 1.12 -28.99 5.47
N PHE A 39 0.97 -27.87 4.76
CA PHE A 39 0.83 -26.55 5.36
C PHE A 39 -0.41 -26.44 6.25
N ALA A 40 -1.57 -26.91 5.77
CA ALA A 40 -2.81 -26.91 6.51
C ALA A 40 -2.69 -27.71 7.82
N LEU A 41 -2.12 -28.91 7.75
CA LEU A 41 -1.86 -29.74 8.94
C LEU A 41 -0.88 -29.08 9.91
N GLN A 42 0.22 -28.47 9.43
CA GLN A 42 1.16 -27.73 10.27
C GLN A 42 0.52 -26.52 10.97
N LYS A 43 -0.46 -25.88 10.33
CA LYS A 43 -1.23 -24.77 10.88
C LYS A 43 -2.39 -25.21 11.78
N GLY A 44 -2.62 -26.53 11.92
CA GLY A 44 -3.71 -27.08 12.72
C GLY A 44 -5.09 -26.98 12.06
N LEU A 45 -5.15 -26.78 10.75
CA LEU A 45 -6.40 -26.79 9.98
C LEU A 45 -6.89 -28.22 9.78
N ALA A 46 -8.21 -28.43 9.89
CA ALA A 46 -8.82 -29.73 9.66
C ALA A 46 -8.82 -30.07 8.17
N VAL A 47 -7.94 -31.00 7.75
CA VAL A 47 -7.92 -31.52 6.38
C VAL A 47 -8.73 -32.81 6.32
N PRO A 48 -9.79 -32.89 5.50
CA PRO A 48 -10.52 -34.13 5.27
C PRO A 48 -9.60 -35.27 4.80
N SER A 49 -9.67 -36.43 5.45
CA SER A 49 -8.83 -37.60 5.12
C SER A 49 -8.95 -38.03 3.65
N LYS A 50 -10.16 -37.92 3.08
CA LYS A 50 -10.44 -38.18 1.66
C LYS A 50 -9.57 -37.35 0.70
N LEU A 51 -9.24 -36.11 1.07
CA LEU A 51 -8.38 -35.24 0.24
C LEU A 51 -6.92 -35.71 0.28
N VAL A 52 -6.45 -36.19 1.43
CA VAL A 52 -5.09 -36.73 1.57
C VAL A 52 -4.96 -38.04 0.81
N GLU A 53 -5.96 -38.92 0.89
CA GLU A 53 -6.01 -40.17 0.13
C GLU A 53 -5.97 -39.92 -1.38
N GLN A 54 -6.71 -38.93 -1.88
CA GLN A 54 -6.70 -38.54 -3.30
C GLN A 54 -5.35 -37.99 -3.77
N LEU A 55 -4.58 -37.34 -2.88
CA LEU A 55 -3.24 -36.82 -3.18
C LEU A 55 -2.13 -37.87 -3.08
N GLN A 56 -2.40 -39.00 -2.43
CA GLN A 56 -1.46 -40.12 -2.29
C GLN A 56 -1.67 -41.22 -3.33
N GLN A 57 -2.81 -41.24 -4.03
CA GLN A 57 -3.04 -42.17 -5.14
C GLN A 57 -2.04 -41.93 -6.28
N GLU A 58 -1.42 -43.00 -6.77
CA GLU A 58 -0.40 -42.96 -7.82
C GLU A 58 -0.92 -42.30 -9.11
N GLN A 59 -0.01 -41.59 -9.82
CA GLN A 59 -0.26 -40.80 -11.04
C GLN A 59 -1.04 -41.52 -12.14
N THR A 60 -1.07 -42.86 -12.10
CA THR A 60 -1.65 -43.73 -13.12
C THR A 60 -3.18 -43.88 -13.01
N GLN A 61 -3.80 -43.57 -11.86
CA GLN A 61 -5.25 -43.81 -11.62
C GLN A 61 -6.06 -42.55 -11.30
N THR A 62 -5.41 -41.42 -11.04
CA THR A 62 -6.10 -40.22 -10.55
C THR A 62 -6.56 -39.36 -11.73
N ASP A 63 -7.88 -39.33 -11.96
CA ASP A 63 -8.50 -38.45 -12.95
C ASP A 63 -8.18 -36.97 -12.63
N ILE A 64 -7.72 -36.22 -13.62
CA ILE A 64 -7.37 -34.80 -13.50
C ILE A 64 -8.54 -33.98 -12.95
N ALA A 65 -9.79 -34.34 -13.28
CA ALA A 65 -10.95 -33.62 -12.76
C ALA A 65 -11.11 -33.82 -11.24
N SER A 66 -10.82 -35.01 -10.71
CA SER A 66 -10.83 -35.28 -9.28
C SER A 66 -9.71 -34.55 -8.54
N LEU A 67 -8.50 -34.54 -9.12
CA LEU A 67 -7.35 -33.82 -8.58
C LEU A 67 -7.59 -32.30 -8.56
N THR A 68 -8.23 -31.76 -9.60
CA THR A 68 -8.59 -30.33 -9.66
C THR A 68 -9.61 -29.95 -8.60
N LYS A 69 -10.62 -30.81 -8.34
CA LYS A 69 -11.59 -30.57 -7.26
C LYS A 69 -10.92 -30.60 -5.88
N ALA A 70 -10.05 -31.56 -5.64
CA ALA A 70 -9.28 -31.64 -4.40
C ALA A 70 -8.37 -30.41 -4.22
N HIS A 71 -7.70 -29.99 -5.29
CA HIS A 71 -6.88 -28.78 -5.31
C HIS A 71 -7.69 -27.52 -4.96
N ASN A 72 -8.87 -27.35 -5.56
CA ASN A 72 -9.72 -26.18 -5.28
C ASN A 72 -10.21 -26.16 -3.83
N GLN A 73 -10.61 -27.30 -3.27
CA GLN A 73 -11.02 -27.40 -1.86
C GLN A 73 -9.86 -27.10 -0.91
N LEU A 74 -8.66 -27.59 -1.22
CA LEU A 74 -7.46 -27.26 -0.44
C LEU A 74 -7.10 -25.77 -0.55
N ALA A 75 -7.20 -25.18 -1.75
CA ALA A 75 -6.96 -23.76 -1.97
C ALA A 75 -7.92 -22.88 -1.15
N GLU A 76 -9.19 -23.27 -1.05
CA GLU A 76 -10.17 -22.59 -0.21
C GLU A 76 -9.85 -22.75 1.29
N LEU A 77 -9.42 -23.95 1.72
CA LEU A 77 -9.03 -24.21 3.11
C LEU A 77 -7.78 -23.43 3.55
N VAL A 78 -6.81 -23.24 2.66
CA VAL A 78 -5.57 -22.50 2.98
C VAL A 78 -5.69 -20.99 2.78
N ALA A 79 -6.84 -20.48 2.31
CA ALA A 79 -7.06 -19.06 2.14
C ALA A 79 -6.81 -18.30 3.46
N PRO A 80 -6.09 -17.16 3.43
CA PRO A 80 -5.70 -16.37 2.26
C PRO A 80 -4.38 -16.79 1.58
N ALA A 81 -3.69 -17.84 2.06
CA ALA A 81 -2.40 -18.24 1.53
C ALA A 81 -2.52 -18.84 0.13
N MET A 82 -1.61 -18.46 -0.78
CA MET A 82 -1.67 -18.93 -2.17
C MET A 82 -0.97 -20.29 -2.34
N PRO A 83 -1.53 -21.24 -3.13
CA PRO A 83 -0.95 -22.56 -3.34
C PRO A 83 0.50 -22.52 -3.86
N GLU A 84 0.78 -21.57 -4.75
CA GLU A 84 2.11 -21.37 -5.34
C GLU A 84 3.13 -20.90 -4.30
N THR A 85 2.74 -19.96 -3.43
CA THR A 85 3.56 -19.49 -2.31
C THR A 85 3.91 -20.64 -1.36
N ILE A 86 2.91 -21.46 -1.00
CA ILE A 86 3.10 -22.60 -0.10
C ILE A 86 4.07 -23.61 -0.73
N LEU A 87 3.91 -23.93 -2.02
CA LEU A 87 4.83 -24.83 -2.72
C LEU A 87 6.25 -24.27 -2.75
N MET A 88 6.43 -22.98 -3.07
CA MET A 88 7.75 -22.35 -3.05
C MET A 88 8.38 -22.42 -1.65
N MET A 89 7.60 -22.16 -0.60
CA MET A 89 8.07 -22.26 0.79
C MET A 89 8.42 -23.70 1.18
N ALA A 90 7.67 -24.70 0.71
CA ALA A 90 7.94 -26.12 0.97
C ALA A 90 9.21 -26.61 0.24
N GLN A 91 9.37 -26.26 -1.04
CA GLN A 91 10.57 -26.60 -1.81
C GLN A 91 11.84 -25.96 -1.23
N GLU A 92 11.72 -24.76 -0.68
CA GLU A 92 12.85 -24.10 -0.02
C GLU A 92 13.19 -24.73 1.35
N GLN A 93 12.25 -25.39 2.03
CA GLN A 93 12.53 -26.13 3.26
C GLN A 93 13.35 -27.40 3.00
N GLU A 94 13.13 -28.08 1.87
CA GLU A 94 13.87 -29.28 1.50
C GLU A 94 15.31 -28.98 1.10
N LYS A 95 15.56 -27.79 0.52
CA LYS A 95 16.91 -27.31 0.21
C LYS A 95 17.57 -26.77 1.47
N GLN A 96 18.12 -27.66 2.28
CA GLN A 96 18.95 -27.38 3.47
C GLN A 96 20.17 -26.51 3.12
N THR A 97 19.92 -25.22 2.90
CA THR A 97 20.94 -24.22 2.65
C THR A 97 21.23 -23.53 3.97
N TRP A 98 22.50 -23.37 4.34
CA TRP A 98 22.91 -22.74 5.59
C TRP A 98 22.30 -21.33 5.80
N PHE A 99 21.87 -20.66 4.74
CA PHE A 99 21.18 -19.37 4.76
C PHE A 99 19.67 -19.41 5.06
N LEU A 100 19.08 -20.56 5.44
CA LEU A 100 17.65 -20.64 5.83
C LEU A 100 17.28 -19.76 7.03
N PHE A 101 18.26 -19.40 7.87
CA PHE A 101 18.06 -18.48 8.99
C PHE A 101 17.59 -17.08 8.55
N LEU A 102 17.93 -16.66 7.33
CA LEU A 102 17.64 -15.31 6.81
C LEU A 102 16.28 -15.19 6.09
N GLY A 103 15.46 -16.24 6.11
CA GLY A 103 14.10 -16.24 5.57
C GLY A 103 13.88 -17.23 4.43
N ARG A 104 12.64 -17.72 4.35
CA ARG A 104 12.21 -18.82 3.45
C ARG A 104 12.06 -18.43 1.97
N VAL A 105 12.30 -17.17 1.60
CA VAL A 105 12.10 -16.67 0.23
C VAL A 105 13.39 -16.04 -0.29
N PRO A 106 13.84 -16.37 -1.53
CA PRO A 106 15.11 -15.89 -2.10
C PRO A 106 15.21 -14.37 -2.18
N LEU A 107 14.10 -13.68 -2.49
CA LEU A 107 14.05 -12.22 -2.52
C LEU A 107 14.43 -11.58 -1.17
N ILE A 108 13.92 -12.11 -0.06
CA ILE A 108 14.21 -11.63 1.30
C ILE A 108 15.71 -11.71 1.55
N ARG A 109 16.35 -12.83 1.19
CA ARG A 109 17.78 -13.04 1.34
C ARG A 109 18.61 -12.03 0.53
N LYS A 110 18.26 -11.81 -0.74
CA LYS A 110 18.93 -10.81 -1.58
C LYS A 110 18.83 -9.40 -0.98
N MET A 111 17.65 -9.02 -0.50
CA MET A 111 17.42 -7.70 0.13
C MET A 111 18.16 -7.53 1.45
N MET A 112 18.19 -8.58 2.29
CA MET A 112 18.99 -8.57 3.52
C MET A 112 20.48 -8.46 3.23
N LEU A 113 20.97 -9.14 2.19
CA LEU A 113 22.37 -9.04 1.76
C LEU A 113 22.70 -7.60 1.33
N VAL A 114 21.84 -6.96 0.53
CA VAL A 114 22.00 -5.55 0.16
C VAL A 114 22.01 -4.64 1.40
N ALA A 115 21.12 -4.87 2.37
CA ALA A 115 21.07 -4.10 3.60
C ALA A 115 22.37 -4.27 4.43
N ILE A 116 22.87 -5.49 4.57
CA ILE A 116 24.10 -5.80 5.30
C ILE A 116 25.30 -5.17 4.60
N ILE A 117 25.42 -5.30 3.28
CA ILE A 117 26.50 -4.66 2.51
C ILE A 117 26.44 -3.14 2.68
N SER A 118 25.24 -2.55 2.60
CA SER A 118 25.07 -1.11 2.75
C SER A 118 25.45 -0.65 4.16
N LEU A 119 25.09 -1.41 5.19
CA LEU A 119 25.49 -1.15 6.57
C LEU A 119 27.01 -1.24 6.77
N VAL A 120 27.65 -2.30 6.26
CA VAL A 120 29.10 -2.46 6.32
C VAL A 120 29.80 -1.32 5.58
N THR A 121 29.26 -0.92 4.42
CA THR A 121 29.76 0.21 3.63
C THR A 121 29.64 1.51 4.43
N LEU A 122 28.48 1.79 5.02
CA LEU A 122 28.25 2.97 5.85
C LEU A 122 29.24 3.05 7.02
N ILE A 123 29.40 1.95 7.76
CA ILE A 123 30.33 1.86 8.89
C ILE A 123 31.77 2.06 8.38
N SER A 124 32.18 1.35 7.34
CA SER A 124 33.54 1.41 6.80
C SER A 124 33.90 2.81 6.31
N LEU A 125 32.98 3.50 5.63
CA LEU A 125 33.17 4.90 5.24
C LEU A 125 33.19 5.81 6.46
N SER A 126 32.28 5.65 7.42
CA SER A 126 32.22 6.49 8.63
C SER A 126 33.51 6.46 9.47
N LEU A 127 34.25 5.35 9.44
CA LEU A 127 35.55 5.23 10.10
C LEU A 127 36.70 5.92 9.32
N SER A 128 36.49 6.31 8.07
CA SER A 128 37.52 6.94 7.25
C SER A 128 37.77 8.39 7.68
N SER A 129 39.06 8.73 7.88
CA SER A 129 39.52 10.10 8.16
C SER A 129 39.16 11.13 7.08
N TYR A 130 38.71 10.67 5.91
CA TYR A 130 38.28 11.54 4.81
C TYR A 130 36.92 12.20 5.07
N ILE A 131 36.17 11.72 6.06
CA ILE A 131 34.85 12.22 6.44
C ILE A 131 34.96 12.98 7.76
N ASN A 132 34.54 14.24 7.71
CA ASN A 132 34.45 15.12 8.87
C ASN A 132 33.07 15.80 8.86
N ASN A 133 32.63 16.35 9.99
CA ASN A 133 31.32 17.02 10.10
C ASN A 133 31.16 18.12 9.05
N ASP A 134 32.20 18.94 8.82
CA ASP A 134 32.14 20.04 7.85
C ASP A 134 31.85 19.55 6.42
N ASN A 135 32.52 18.46 6.03
CA ASN A 135 32.34 17.82 4.72
C ASN A 135 30.95 17.19 4.57
N MET A 136 30.39 16.66 5.65
CA MET A 136 29.06 16.05 5.62
C MET A 136 27.96 17.12 5.50
N VAL A 137 28.15 18.29 6.10
CA VAL A 137 27.17 19.38 6.10
C VAL A 137 27.22 20.21 4.82
N ALA A 138 28.39 20.29 4.17
CA ALA A 138 28.55 20.96 2.89
C ALA A 138 27.55 20.44 1.82
N SER A 139 27.11 21.35 0.95
CA SER A 139 26.23 21.00 -0.16
C SER A 139 27.02 20.28 -1.26
N MET A 140 26.34 19.53 -2.11
CA MET A 140 26.97 18.88 -3.27
C MET A 140 27.63 19.88 -4.24
N PHE A 141 27.19 21.14 -4.18
CA PHE A 141 27.70 22.24 -5.00
C PHE A 141 28.94 22.91 -4.41
N ASP A 142 29.25 22.69 -3.12
CA ASP A 142 30.36 23.34 -2.41
C ASP A 142 31.60 22.45 -2.33
N MET A 143 31.51 21.20 -2.79
CA MET A 143 32.56 20.19 -2.65
C MET A 143 33.05 19.69 -4.01
N GLU A 144 34.37 19.65 -4.19
CA GLU A 144 35.01 19.15 -5.41
C GLU A 144 35.75 17.83 -5.18
N GLY A 145 35.79 17.00 -6.24
CA GLY A 145 36.64 15.81 -6.31
C GLY A 145 36.17 14.64 -5.46
N ALA A 146 37.12 13.85 -4.97
CA ALA A 146 36.83 12.57 -4.32
C ALA A 146 36.01 12.71 -3.02
N ARG A 147 36.07 13.84 -2.29
CA ARG A 147 35.32 14.02 -1.03
C ARG A 147 33.81 13.96 -1.24
N LEU A 148 33.33 14.55 -2.32
CA LEU A 148 31.93 14.50 -2.70
C LEU A 148 31.48 13.04 -2.89
N LEU A 149 32.30 12.20 -3.52
CA LEU A 149 31.98 10.78 -3.71
C LEU A 149 31.85 10.02 -2.39
N TYR A 150 32.71 10.28 -1.40
CA TYR A 150 32.62 9.64 -0.08
C TYR A 150 31.35 10.08 0.67
N VAL A 151 31.03 11.38 0.66
CA VAL A 151 29.79 11.89 1.28
C VAL A 151 28.56 11.31 0.58
N GLN A 152 28.56 11.28 -0.75
CA GLN A 152 27.49 10.66 -1.54
C GLN A 152 27.34 9.18 -1.22
N ALA A 153 28.45 8.45 -1.10
CA ALA A 153 28.44 7.03 -0.79
C ALA A 153 27.89 6.75 0.62
N ILE A 154 28.18 7.60 1.62
CA ILE A 154 27.55 7.52 2.94
C ILE A 154 26.04 7.73 2.84
N LEU A 155 25.60 8.82 2.19
CA LEU A 155 24.19 9.15 2.07
C LEU A 155 23.43 8.07 1.28
N LEU A 156 24.05 7.54 0.22
CA LEU A 156 23.51 6.45 -0.58
C LEU A 156 23.42 5.15 0.22
N ALA A 157 24.44 4.80 1.00
CA ALA A 157 24.43 3.65 1.87
C ALA A 157 23.34 3.77 2.95
N SER A 158 23.18 4.97 3.54
CA SER A 158 22.11 5.25 4.50
C SER A 158 20.71 5.13 3.88
N ALA A 159 20.52 5.70 2.69
CA ALA A 159 19.26 5.59 1.93
C ALA A 159 18.96 4.13 1.54
N ALA A 160 19.98 3.38 1.12
CA ALA A 160 19.85 1.96 0.80
C ALA A 160 19.44 1.12 2.02
N ILE A 161 19.97 1.40 3.22
CA ILE A 161 19.53 0.75 4.46
C ILE A 161 18.04 1.01 4.69
N GLY A 162 17.59 2.27 4.61
CA GLY A 162 16.18 2.64 4.77
C GLY A 162 15.27 1.96 3.75
N ALA A 163 15.67 1.98 2.48
CA ALA A 163 14.92 1.39 1.37
C ALA A 163 14.83 -0.14 1.48
N SER A 164 15.94 -0.80 1.81
CA SER A 164 15.95 -2.25 2.07
C SER A 164 15.05 -2.58 3.25
N PHE A 165 15.07 -1.79 4.34
CA PHE A 165 14.22 -2.03 5.50
C PHE A 165 12.72 -1.95 5.14
N SER A 166 12.31 -0.92 4.39
CA SER A 166 10.93 -0.75 3.91
C SER A 166 10.48 -1.91 2.99
N ALA A 167 11.30 -2.26 2.01
CA ALA A 167 11.01 -3.35 1.08
C ALA A 167 10.97 -4.71 1.78
N LEU A 168 11.90 -4.96 2.70
CA LEU A 168 12.01 -6.20 3.46
C LEU A 168 10.84 -6.39 4.42
N PHE A 169 10.45 -5.34 5.16
CA PHE A 169 9.33 -5.42 6.10
C PHE A 169 8.02 -5.73 5.36
N LYS A 170 7.83 -5.11 4.19
CA LYS A 170 6.67 -5.33 3.33
C LYS A 170 6.70 -6.72 2.68
N ALA A 171 7.85 -7.20 2.21
CA ALA A 171 7.97 -8.55 1.68
C ALA A 171 7.73 -9.59 2.78
N ASN A 172 8.32 -9.39 3.96
CA ASN A 172 8.19 -10.30 5.09
C ASN A 172 6.73 -10.40 5.56
N SER A 173 5.97 -9.30 5.59
CA SER A 173 4.55 -9.35 5.96
C SER A 173 3.73 -10.24 5.01
N TYR A 174 3.94 -10.12 3.69
CA TYR A 174 3.29 -10.99 2.71
C TYR A 174 3.71 -12.46 2.85
N VAL A 175 4.98 -12.72 3.18
CA VAL A 175 5.50 -14.08 3.38
C VAL A 175 4.92 -14.70 4.64
N THR A 176 4.83 -13.94 5.74
CA THR A 176 4.22 -14.41 6.99
C THR A 176 2.71 -14.65 6.83
N ALA A 177 2.04 -13.87 5.98
CA ALA A 177 0.63 -14.04 5.64
C ALA A 177 0.38 -15.21 4.65
N GLY A 178 1.43 -15.76 4.03
CA GLY A 178 1.32 -16.80 3.01
C GLY A 178 0.80 -16.30 1.65
N CYS A 179 0.68 -14.99 1.44
CA CYS A 179 0.17 -14.37 0.22
C CYS A 179 1.30 -13.85 -0.69
N PHE A 180 2.54 -14.31 -0.51
CA PHE A 180 3.69 -13.84 -1.29
C PHE A 180 3.69 -14.43 -2.69
N ASP A 181 3.44 -13.60 -3.70
CA ASP A 181 3.57 -14.00 -5.10
C ASP A 181 4.93 -13.57 -5.67
N ALA A 182 5.71 -14.56 -6.12
CA ALA A 182 7.04 -14.36 -6.69
C ALA A 182 7.02 -13.60 -8.03
N LYS A 183 5.88 -13.55 -8.73
CA LYS A 183 5.71 -12.75 -9.96
C LYS A 183 6.00 -11.27 -9.73
N TYR A 184 5.74 -10.77 -8.51
CA TYR A 184 5.98 -9.38 -8.16
C TYR A 184 7.38 -9.12 -7.59
N GLU A 185 8.36 -10.04 -7.75
CA GLU A 185 9.75 -9.84 -7.30
C GLU A 185 10.32 -8.51 -7.79
N SER A 186 10.08 -8.17 -9.07
CA SER A 186 10.50 -6.91 -9.69
C SER A 186 9.90 -5.68 -8.97
N SER A 187 8.64 -5.75 -8.53
CA SER A 187 7.98 -4.64 -7.83
C SER A 187 8.63 -4.29 -6.50
N TYR A 188 9.26 -5.27 -5.81
CA TYR A 188 10.01 -4.99 -4.59
C TYR A 188 11.34 -4.30 -4.87
N TRP A 189 12.03 -4.66 -5.96
CA TRP A 189 13.23 -3.96 -6.42
C TRP A 189 12.93 -2.54 -6.88
N VAL A 190 11.82 -2.33 -7.59
CA VAL A 190 11.36 -0.99 -7.95
C VAL A 190 11.14 -0.14 -6.71
N ARG A 191 10.44 -0.67 -5.68
CA ARG A 191 10.26 0.04 -4.41
C ARG A 191 11.58 0.37 -3.72
N PHE A 192 12.54 -0.55 -3.75
CA PHE A 192 13.88 -0.30 -3.22
C PHE A 192 14.58 0.85 -3.96
N VAL A 193 14.56 0.86 -5.30
CA VAL A 193 15.18 1.93 -6.10
C VAL A 193 14.51 3.27 -5.85
N VAL A 194 13.17 3.31 -5.80
CA VAL A 194 12.43 4.54 -5.48
C VAL A 194 12.80 5.05 -4.09
N GLY A 195 12.87 4.18 -3.08
CA GLY A 195 13.34 4.56 -1.74
C GLY A 195 14.74 5.17 -1.76
N LEU A 196 15.69 4.52 -2.44
CA LEU A 196 17.06 5.02 -2.57
C LEU A 196 17.09 6.42 -3.18
N ILE A 197 16.35 6.65 -4.27
CA ILE A 197 16.23 7.98 -4.91
C ILE A 197 15.62 8.99 -3.93
N SER A 198 14.52 8.62 -3.26
CA SER A 198 13.85 9.47 -2.27
C SER A 198 14.77 9.90 -1.13
N GLY A 199 15.63 9.00 -0.62
CA GLY A 199 16.62 9.33 0.41
C GLY A 199 17.66 10.37 -0.05
N ILE A 200 18.14 10.26 -1.29
CA ILE A 200 19.07 11.23 -1.86
C ILE A 200 18.38 12.58 -2.10
N ILE A 201 17.17 12.58 -2.67
CA ILE A 201 16.38 13.80 -2.90
C ILE A 201 16.17 14.55 -1.59
N LEU A 202 15.73 13.84 -0.54
CA LEU A 202 15.42 14.45 0.76
C LEU A 202 16.62 15.13 1.40
N THR A 203 17.84 14.64 1.14
CA THR A 203 19.06 15.19 1.74
C THR A 203 19.74 16.27 0.90
N GLN A 204 19.51 16.31 -0.41
CA GLN A 204 20.26 17.18 -1.33
C GLN A 204 19.41 18.24 -2.01
N LEU A 205 18.18 17.91 -2.39
CA LEU A 205 17.35 18.80 -3.19
C LEU A 205 16.41 19.64 -2.35
N ILE A 206 16.05 19.17 -1.15
CA ILE A 206 15.15 19.89 -0.26
C ILE A 206 15.99 20.70 0.73
N PRO A 207 16.00 22.05 0.63
CA PRO A 207 16.71 22.90 1.58
C PRO A 207 15.99 22.86 2.91
N ILE A 208 16.46 22.02 3.81
CA ILE A 208 15.91 21.88 5.16
C ILE A 208 16.77 22.71 6.11
N ASN A 209 16.15 23.47 7.00
CA ASN A 209 16.87 24.18 8.06
C ASN A 209 17.32 23.17 9.10
N LEU A 210 18.52 22.62 8.94
CA LEU A 210 19.05 21.58 9.84
C LEU A 210 19.11 22.06 11.31
N ASP A 211 19.34 23.36 11.55
CA ASP A 211 19.32 23.96 12.90
C ASP A 211 17.95 23.88 13.58
N ALA A 212 16.88 24.16 12.82
CA ALA A 212 15.53 24.10 13.34
C ALA A 212 15.15 22.65 13.68
N VAL A 213 15.50 21.71 12.79
CA VAL A 213 15.23 20.28 12.99
C VAL A 213 16.04 19.72 14.15
N ALA A 214 17.33 20.09 14.29
CA ALA A 214 18.17 19.66 15.41
C ALA A 214 17.58 20.13 16.76
N LYS A 215 17.14 21.38 16.86
CA LYS A 215 16.49 21.92 18.08
C LYS A 215 15.18 21.18 18.41
N THR A 216 14.35 20.89 17.41
CA THR A 216 13.12 20.11 17.62
C THR A 216 13.42 18.65 17.99
N ALA A 217 14.46 18.05 17.40
CA ALA A 217 14.90 16.70 17.72
C ALA A 217 15.42 16.59 19.16
N GLU A 218 16.21 17.56 19.63
CA GLU A 218 16.67 17.64 21.02
C GLU A 218 15.49 17.73 22.01
N GLN A 219 14.50 18.57 21.71
CA GLN A 219 13.30 18.73 22.54
C GLN A 219 12.43 17.47 22.60
N SER A 220 12.36 16.71 21.50
CA SER A 220 11.49 15.53 21.39
C SER A 220 12.15 14.24 21.87
N THR A 221 13.47 14.11 21.76
CA THR A 221 14.19 12.88 22.12
C THR A 221 14.80 12.91 23.52
N GLY A 222 14.89 14.08 24.17
CA GLY A 222 15.47 14.22 25.50
C GLY A 222 16.94 13.81 25.62
N MET A 223 17.62 13.57 24.49
CA MET A 223 19.04 13.25 24.46
C MET A 223 19.85 14.53 24.67
N GLY A 224 20.49 14.65 25.84
CA GLY A 224 21.28 15.81 26.28
C GLY A 224 22.62 16.00 25.56
N GLY A 225 22.65 15.83 24.24
CA GLY A 225 23.79 16.10 23.38
C GLY A 225 23.26 16.40 21.99
N GLY A 226 23.43 17.64 21.53
CA GLY A 226 22.85 18.08 20.27
C GLY A 226 23.23 17.17 19.11
N MET A 227 22.23 16.78 18.32
CA MET A 227 22.46 15.91 17.17
C MET A 227 23.29 16.68 16.13
N SER A 228 24.45 16.13 15.74
CA SER A 228 25.26 16.78 14.71
C SER A 228 24.49 16.85 13.40
N HIS A 229 24.69 17.93 12.64
CA HIS A 229 24.09 18.09 11.32
C HIS A 229 24.44 16.94 10.36
N ALA A 230 25.63 16.34 10.51
CA ALA A 230 26.03 15.15 9.79
C ALA A 230 25.14 13.95 10.13
N ALA A 231 24.92 13.68 11.42
CA ALA A 231 24.00 12.63 11.87
C ALA A 231 22.57 12.89 11.38
N LEU A 232 22.12 14.15 11.37
CA LEU A 232 20.81 14.53 10.86
C LEU A 232 20.67 14.26 9.35
N LYS A 233 21.69 14.56 8.53
CA LYS A 233 21.65 14.21 7.10
C LYS A 233 21.64 12.70 6.88
N ILE A 234 22.41 11.94 7.66
CA ILE A 234 22.40 10.46 7.58
C ILE A 234 21.01 9.92 7.94
N THR A 235 20.38 10.41 9.01
CA THR A 235 19.04 9.97 9.41
C THR A 235 17.99 10.41 8.41
N MET A 236 18.09 11.61 7.82
CA MET A 236 17.23 12.04 6.73
C MET A 236 17.35 11.14 5.49
N ALA A 237 18.57 10.76 5.09
CA ALA A 237 18.76 9.81 3.99
C ALA A 237 18.09 8.47 4.30
N LEU A 238 18.23 7.96 5.53
CA LEU A 238 17.59 6.73 5.99
C LEU A 238 16.06 6.85 5.97
N VAL A 239 15.50 7.93 6.51
CA VAL A 239 14.05 8.17 6.57
C VAL A 239 13.46 8.35 5.18
N GLY A 240 14.13 9.08 4.28
CA GLY A 240 13.71 9.21 2.89
C GLY A 240 13.82 7.88 2.14
N GLY A 241 14.86 7.08 2.44
CA GLY A 241 15.01 5.70 2.00
C GLY A 241 13.83 4.81 2.39
N PHE A 242 13.43 4.89 3.66
CA PHE A 242 12.33 4.09 4.21
C PHE A 242 10.95 4.53 3.71
N SER A 243 10.73 5.85 3.59
CA SER A 243 9.44 6.45 3.29
C SER A 243 9.46 7.24 1.97
N ALA A 244 9.60 6.52 0.86
CA ALA A 244 9.50 7.10 -0.46
C ALA A 244 8.21 7.90 -0.68
N ASN A 245 7.09 7.41 -0.13
CA ASN A 245 5.79 8.07 -0.24
C ASN A 245 5.79 9.45 0.45
N LEU A 246 6.45 9.59 1.60
CA LEU A 246 6.55 10.89 2.28
C LEU A 246 7.31 11.88 1.40
N VAL A 247 8.44 11.46 0.82
CA VAL A 247 9.23 12.32 -0.07
C VAL A 247 8.42 12.70 -1.31
N TYR A 248 7.68 11.75 -1.90
CA TYR A 248 6.73 12.05 -2.97
C TYR A 248 5.72 13.12 -2.56
N THR A 249 5.05 12.97 -1.40
CA THR A 249 4.08 13.96 -0.92
C THR A 249 4.70 15.32 -0.67
N ILE A 250 5.96 15.39 -0.20
CA ILE A 250 6.66 16.66 -0.02
C ILE A 250 6.93 17.32 -1.37
N LEU A 251 7.43 16.56 -2.35
CA LEU A 251 7.67 17.08 -3.71
C LEU A 251 6.38 17.55 -4.37
N ASP A 252 5.31 16.77 -4.26
CA ASP A 252 3.98 17.08 -4.79
C ASP A 252 3.49 18.42 -4.22
N ARG A 253 3.60 18.62 -2.90
CA ARG A 253 3.26 19.90 -2.26
C ARG A 253 4.14 21.06 -2.71
N ILE A 254 5.43 20.84 -2.93
CA ILE A 254 6.33 21.88 -3.46
C ILE A 254 5.90 22.26 -4.89
N VAL A 255 5.53 21.27 -5.71
CA VAL A 255 5.02 21.49 -7.07
C VAL A 255 3.69 22.25 -7.02
N ASP A 256 2.74 21.86 -6.17
CA ASP A 256 1.47 22.56 -5.99
C ASP A 256 1.66 24.01 -5.54
N THR A 257 2.63 24.23 -4.63
CA THR A 257 2.96 25.58 -4.16
C THR A 257 3.65 26.39 -5.27
N ALA A 258 4.54 25.79 -6.03
CA ALA A 258 5.13 26.45 -7.21
C ALA A 258 4.06 26.77 -8.26
N GLN A 259 3.10 25.85 -8.46
CA GLN A 259 1.95 26.05 -9.33
C GLN A 259 1.07 27.20 -8.83
N SER A 260 0.87 27.37 -7.52
CA SER A 260 0.10 28.50 -6.99
C SER A 260 0.81 29.85 -7.17
N PHE A 261 2.15 29.87 -7.23
CA PHE A 261 2.89 31.08 -7.61
C PHE A 261 2.83 31.40 -9.10
N ILE A 262 2.78 30.39 -9.96
CA ILE A 262 2.76 30.54 -11.43
C ILE A 262 1.34 30.78 -11.96
N SER A 263 0.39 30.07 -11.38
CA SER A 263 -1.05 30.18 -11.61
C SER A 263 -1.66 30.49 -10.26
N PRO A 264 -1.66 31.76 -9.82
CA PRO A 264 -2.44 32.14 -8.65
C PRO A 264 -3.84 31.57 -8.88
N GLN A 265 -4.23 30.63 -8.02
CA GLN A 265 -5.60 30.14 -7.99
C GLN A 265 -6.44 31.40 -7.90
N GLN A 266 -7.14 31.72 -8.98
CA GLN A 266 -8.01 32.87 -9.03
C GLN A 266 -8.89 32.71 -7.80
N PRO A 267 -8.81 33.62 -6.80
CA PRO A 267 -9.54 33.46 -5.57
C PRO A 267 -10.97 33.17 -5.99
N GLU A 268 -11.51 32.03 -5.52
CA GLU A 268 -12.86 31.58 -5.78
C GLU A 268 -13.74 32.83 -5.83
N ASP A 269 -14.21 33.18 -7.03
CA ASP A 269 -14.62 34.55 -7.35
C ASP A 269 -15.55 35.01 -6.23
N LEU A 270 -15.27 36.15 -5.62
CA LEU A 270 -16.03 36.63 -4.46
C LEU A 270 -17.53 36.70 -4.81
N GLU A 271 -17.86 36.80 -6.11
CA GLU A 271 -19.20 36.61 -6.67
C GLU A 271 -19.74 35.18 -6.59
N THR A 272 -18.94 34.14 -6.90
CA THR A 272 -19.35 32.72 -6.75
C THR A 272 -19.60 32.32 -5.30
N VAL A 273 -18.77 32.80 -4.36
CA VAL A 273 -18.99 32.58 -2.92
C VAL A 273 -20.23 33.33 -2.43
N LYS A 274 -20.44 34.57 -2.88
CA LYS A 274 -21.69 35.31 -2.60
C LYS A 274 -22.91 34.63 -3.19
N GLN A 275 -22.82 34.12 -4.42
CA GLN A 275 -23.92 33.41 -5.07
C GLN A 275 -24.23 32.09 -4.38
N SER A 276 -23.23 31.33 -3.93
CA SER A 276 -23.45 30.09 -3.19
C SER A 276 -24.09 30.34 -1.83
N LEU A 277 -23.66 31.38 -1.10
CA LEU A 277 -24.29 31.82 0.15
C LEU A 277 -25.74 32.29 -0.05
N LEU A 278 -26.00 33.09 -1.08
CA LEU A 278 -27.37 33.53 -1.40
C LEU A 278 -28.27 32.35 -1.80
N ASN A 279 -27.73 31.38 -2.54
CA ASN A 279 -28.46 30.18 -2.93
C ASN A 279 -28.74 29.27 -1.72
N GLN A 280 -27.80 29.13 -0.79
CA GLN A 280 -28.00 28.41 0.48
C GLN A 280 -29.08 29.08 1.33
N PHE A 281 -29.00 30.40 1.52
CA PHE A 281 -30.00 31.15 2.29
C PHE A 281 -31.41 31.05 1.68
N LYS A 282 -31.52 31.13 0.34
CA LYS A 282 -32.80 30.90 -0.36
C LYS A 282 -33.32 29.48 -0.18
N SER A 283 -32.44 28.48 -0.22
CA SER A 283 -32.83 27.08 0.00
C SER A 283 -33.35 26.86 1.41
N GLU A 284 -32.71 27.42 2.43
CA GLU A 284 -33.15 27.34 3.82
C GLU A 284 -34.52 28.01 4.03
N GLN A 285 -34.75 29.17 3.41
CA GLN A 285 -36.07 29.83 3.46
C GLN A 285 -37.17 28.97 2.82
N LEU A 286 -36.89 28.37 1.65
CA LEU A 286 -37.84 27.50 0.97
C LEU A 286 -38.15 26.24 1.79
N GLU A 287 -37.15 25.66 2.46
CA GLU A 287 -37.36 24.54 3.37
C GLU A 287 -38.20 24.94 4.58
N TYR A 288 -37.96 26.11 5.16
CA TYR A 288 -38.75 26.63 6.28
C TYR A 288 -40.21 26.88 5.89
N GLU A 289 -40.46 27.54 4.75
CA GLU A 289 -41.81 27.77 4.24
C GLU A 289 -42.53 26.46 3.91
N ALA A 290 -41.83 25.50 3.31
CA ALA A 290 -42.38 24.17 3.02
C ALA A 290 -42.75 23.45 4.32
N HIS A 291 -41.88 23.45 5.33
CA HIS A 291 -42.15 22.84 6.63
C HIS A 291 -43.38 23.47 7.30
N LEU A 292 -43.47 24.81 7.30
CA LEU A 292 -44.59 25.53 7.87
C LEU A 292 -45.91 25.22 7.14
N SER A 293 -45.88 25.11 5.81
CA SER A 293 -47.06 24.74 5.01
C SER A 293 -47.57 23.33 5.32
N LEU A 294 -46.67 22.37 5.56
CA LEU A 294 -47.01 20.99 5.93
C LEU A 294 -47.61 20.92 7.34
N GLU A 295 -47.04 21.64 8.30
CA GLU A 295 -47.59 21.72 9.66
C GLU A 295 -48.97 22.39 9.68
N LEU A 296 -49.19 23.44 8.88
CA LEU A 296 -50.51 24.07 8.73
C LEU A 296 -51.53 23.14 8.07
N MET A 297 -51.13 22.39 7.03
CA MET A 297 -51.99 21.37 6.43
C MET A 297 -52.37 20.27 7.43
N ALA A 298 -51.42 19.83 8.27
CA ALA A 298 -51.70 18.85 9.31
C ALA A 298 -52.72 19.36 10.35
N ILE A 299 -52.59 20.63 10.77
CA ILE A 299 -53.58 21.28 11.65
C ILE A 299 -54.94 21.37 10.96
N GLN A 300 -54.99 21.79 9.68
CA GLN A 300 -56.25 21.88 8.92
C GLN A 300 -56.94 20.50 8.80
N GLN A 301 -56.17 19.44 8.53
CA GLN A 301 -56.69 18.07 8.46
C GLN A 301 -57.19 17.58 9.83
N GLN A 302 -56.47 17.88 10.91
CA GLN A 302 -56.87 17.53 12.27
C GLN A 302 -58.17 18.24 12.69
N VAL A 303 -58.35 19.49 12.27
CA VAL A 303 -59.59 20.26 12.48
C VAL A 303 -60.73 19.72 11.62
N ALA A 304 -60.48 19.39 10.35
CA ALA A 304 -61.50 18.83 9.46
C ALA A 304 -62.00 17.43 9.90
N SER A 305 -61.15 16.66 10.56
CA SER A 305 -61.48 15.31 11.07
C SER A 305 -62.25 15.29 12.40
N SER A 306 -62.51 16.45 13.02
CA SER A 306 -63.16 16.56 14.34
C SER A 306 -64.49 17.35 14.24
N PRO A 307 -65.66 16.69 14.19
CA PRO A 307 -66.95 17.36 13.91
C PRO A 307 -67.52 18.26 15.02
N SER A 308 -66.83 18.43 16.14
CA SER A 308 -67.30 19.26 17.27
C SER A 308 -66.14 19.87 18.06
N MET A 309 -65.25 20.61 17.40
CA MET A 309 -64.19 21.37 18.08
C MET A 309 -64.76 22.73 18.49
N SER A 310 -64.70 23.06 19.79
CA SER A 310 -65.17 24.36 20.28
C SER A 310 -64.21 25.47 19.83
N SER A 311 -64.72 26.69 19.59
CA SER A 311 -63.91 27.85 19.15
C SER A 311 -62.71 28.11 20.08
N THR A 312 -62.84 27.74 21.35
CA THR A 312 -61.82 27.88 22.40
C THR A 312 -60.66 26.88 22.25
N ASP A 313 -60.94 25.63 21.85
CA ASP A 313 -59.91 24.59 21.67
C ASP A 313 -59.06 24.86 20.42
N PHE A 314 -59.69 25.38 19.37
CA PHE A 314 -58.98 25.85 18.18
C PHE A 314 -58.05 27.03 18.49
N GLN A 315 -58.51 28.00 19.30
CA GLN A 315 -57.67 29.12 19.75
C GLN A 315 -56.50 28.67 20.64
N GLN A 316 -56.68 27.62 21.44
CA GLN A 316 -55.58 27.04 22.23
C GLN A 316 -54.54 26.32 21.37
N LEU A 317 -54.98 25.56 20.36
CA LEU A 317 -54.06 24.92 19.40
C LEU A 317 -53.25 25.95 18.60
N LEU A 318 -53.91 27.01 18.13
CA LEU A 318 -53.28 28.07 17.35
C LEU A 318 -52.31 28.91 18.20
N SER A 319 -52.63 29.18 19.47
CA SER A 319 -51.74 29.88 20.40
C SER A 319 -50.54 29.03 20.84
N GLN A 320 -50.71 27.71 21.03
CA GLN A 320 -49.58 26.80 21.27
C GLN A 320 -48.64 26.73 20.06
N TYR A 321 -49.19 26.74 18.84
CA TYR A 321 -48.39 26.77 17.62
C TYR A 321 -47.63 28.08 17.43
N LEU A 322 -48.30 29.23 17.63
CA LEU A 322 -47.65 30.55 17.62
C LEU A 322 -46.53 30.66 18.67
N ALA A 323 -46.73 30.12 19.87
CA ALA A 323 -45.70 30.09 20.90
C ALA A 323 -44.50 29.20 20.52
N LYS A 324 -44.73 28.12 19.77
CA LYS A 324 -43.66 27.23 19.28
C LYS A 324 -42.84 27.89 18.18
N ILE A 325 -43.47 28.65 17.28
CA ILE A 325 -42.78 29.42 16.23
C ILE A 325 -41.91 30.52 16.85
N ILE A 326 -42.47 31.35 17.74
CA ILE A 326 -41.75 32.44 18.40
C ILE A 326 -40.53 31.92 19.17
N ARG A 327 -40.64 30.75 19.81
CA ARG A 327 -39.54 30.13 20.54
C ARG A 327 -38.44 29.55 19.65
N ASN A 328 -38.74 29.26 18.38
CA ASN A 328 -37.76 28.73 17.42
C ASN A 328 -36.99 29.84 16.69
N GLU A 329 -37.47 31.09 16.69
CA GLU A 329 -36.76 32.27 16.17
C GLU A 329 -35.65 32.79 17.12
N GLU A 330 -35.62 32.35 18.39
CA GLU A 330 -34.63 32.79 19.40
C GLU A 330 -33.34 31.93 19.45
N LYS A 331 -33.14 31.00 18.50
CA LYS A 331 -31.93 30.16 18.40
C LYS A 331 -31.22 30.36 17.06
#